data_AF-D4JUG1-F1
#
_entry.id   AF-D4JUG1-F1
#
_cell.length_a   1.000
_cell.length_b   1.000
_cell.length_c   1.000
_cell.angle_alpha   90.00
_cell.angle_beta   90.00
_cell.angle_gamma   90.00
#
_symmetry.space_group_name_H-M   'P 1'
#
loop_
_entity.id
_entity.type
_entity.pdbx_description
1 polymer ?
#
loop_
_entity_poly.entity_id
_entity_poly.type
_entity_poly.pdbx_seq_one_letter_code
_entity_poly.pdbx_strand_id
1 'polypeptide(L)'
;MALVNCPDCGKMNVSDTAEHCPECGYAIKKHFEREKEKAYYQKKEEEEWKKVQNELNRELEIIDELKPSPKPIKPSKFKHMFYYNGNLSLLSWALIVGIILFFLCFVSTAIFSVLLAVLIVIGIPVAAFITYLDYGIMYNCYKRDYDDWMEQQNDWDGYIKKKKAAVQEKYKDVASNIAHYGTKAVPSYPSRNNNKLKCPICGSTNVNKISTLNRTVSVATVGLASSKIGKQYECKDCKHKW
;
A
#
# COMPACT_ATOMS: atom_id res chain seq x y z
N MET A 1 -18.92 33.64 -21.08
CA MET A 1 -17.90 34.55 -21.65
C MET A 1 -17.53 35.51 -20.56
N ALA A 2 -16.27 35.52 -20.17
CA ALA A 2 -15.75 36.44 -19.16
C ALA A 2 -14.86 37.47 -19.85
N LEU A 3 -14.99 38.74 -19.45
CA LEU A 3 -14.08 39.79 -19.87
C LEU A 3 -12.81 39.68 -19.00
N VAL A 4 -11.67 39.53 -19.65
CA VAL A 4 -10.35 39.35 -19.04
C VAL A 4 -9.39 40.39 -19.56
N ASN A 5 -8.31 40.63 -18.81
CA ASN A 5 -7.25 41.54 -19.23
C ASN A 5 -6.23 40.77 -20.07
N CYS A 6 -5.73 41.40 -21.14
CA CYS A 6 -4.66 40.82 -21.94
C CYS A 6 -3.37 40.73 -21.10
N PRO A 7 -2.76 39.54 -20.95
CA PRO A 7 -1.56 39.38 -20.12
C PRO A 7 -0.29 39.98 -20.73
N ASP A 8 -0.33 40.37 -22.01
CA ASP A 8 0.82 40.89 -22.74
C ASP A 8 0.81 42.42 -22.80
N CYS A 9 -0.23 43.03 -23.40
CA CYS A 9 -0.33 44.49 -23.51
C CYS A 9 -1.16 45.16 -22.40
N GLY A 10 -1.78 44.39 -21.50
CA GLY A 10 -2.57 44.94 -20.39
C GLY A 10 -3.96 45.47 -20.79
N LYS A 11 -4.36 45.36 -22.06
CA LYS A 11 -5.69 45.81 -22.54
C LYS A 11 -6.80 45.19 -21.69
N MET A 12 -7.65 46.02 -21.13
CA MET A 12 -8.80 45.60 -20.33
C MET A 12 -9.97 45.17 -21.22
N ASN A 13 -10.87 44.34 -20.69
CA ASN A 13 -12.13 43.95 -21.33
C ASN A 13 -11.97 43.19 -22.65
N VAL A 14 -11.04 42.23 -22.73
CA VAL A 14 -10.92 41.32 -23.87
C VAL A 14 -11.66 40.02 -23.56
N SER A 15 -12.36 39.43 -24.53
CA SER A 15 -13.07 38.15 -24.31
C SER A 15 -12.08 37.01 -24.06
N ASP A 16 -12.35 36.17 -23.06
CA ASP A 16 -11.58 34.97 -22.75
C ASP A 16 -11.60 33.91 -23.87
N THR A 17 -12.56 34.02 -24.79
CA THR A 17 -12.71 33.15 -25.97
C THR A 17 -12.07 33.70 -27.24
N ALA A 18 -11.55 34.93 -27.24
CA ALA A 18 -10.95 35.54 -28.43
C ALA A 18 -9.67 34.80 -28.84
N GLU A 19 -9.52 34.49 -30.13
CA GLU A 19 -8.32 33.81 -30.63
C GLU A 19 -7.06 34.67 -30.43
N HIS A 20 -7.15 35.97 -30.73
CA HIS A 20 -6.06 36.93 -30.63
C HIS A 20 -6.51 38.23 -29.95
N CYS A 21 -5.61 38.89 -29.25
CA CYS A 21 -5.83 40.22 -28.70
C CYS A 21 -5.96 41.21 -29.86
N PRO A 22 -7.02 42.06 -29.89
CA PRO A 22 -7.21 43.02 -30.97
C PRO A 22 -6.17 44.15 -31.00
N GLU A 23 -5.32 44.26 -29.98
CA GLU A 23 -4.32 45.34 -29.86
C GLU A 23 -2.90 44.86 -30.14
N CYS A 24 -2.45 43.75 -29.54
CA CYS A 24 -1.09 43.23 -29.72
C CYS A 24 -1.03 41.90 -30.48
N GLY A 25 -2.16 41.30 -30.86
CA GLY A 25 -2.19 40.01 -31.54
C GLY A 25 -1.91 38.79 -30.64
N TYR A 26 -1.79 38.96 -29.32
CA TYR A 26 -1.51 37.86 -28.39
C TYR A 26 -2.59 36.76 -28.40
N ALA A 27 -2.20 35.48 -28.41
CA ALA A 27 -3.12 34.35 -28.45
C ALA A 27 -3.86 34.11 -27.11
N ILE A 28 -4.97 34.81 -26.90
CA ILE A 28 -5.73 34.85 -25.63
C ILE A 28 -6.33 33.49 -25.29
N LYS A 29 -7.12 32.91 -26.21
CA LYS A 29 -7.77 31.60 -26.01
C LYS A 29 -6.75 30.52 -25.61
N LYS A 30 -5.62 30.43 -26.34
CA LYS A 30 -4.55 29.46 -26.09
C LYS A 30 -3.83 29.69 -24.75
N HIS A 31 -3.74 30.93 -24.28
CA HIS A 31 -3.19 31.22 -22.95
C HIS A 31 -4.10 30.69 -21.84
N PHE A 32 -5.37 31.10 -21.85
CA PHE A 32 -6.32 30.70 -20.81
C PHE A 32 -6.66 29.21 -20.83
N GLU A 33 -6.67 28.57 -22.00
CA GLU A 33 -6.78 27.10 -22.10
C GLU A 33 -5.60 26.39 -21.41
N ARG A 34 -4.37 26.83 -21.65
CA ARG A 34 -3.18 26.29 -20.97
C ARG A 34 -3.21 26.53 -19.46
N GLU A 35 -3.64 27.71 -19.02
CA GLU A 35 -3.77 28.00 -17.58
C GLU A 35 -4.86 27.14 -16.91
N LYS A 36 -6.01 26.94 -17.59
CA LYS A 36 -7.05 26.01 -17.13
C LYS A 36 -6.53 24.57 -17.05
N GLU A 37 -5.75 24.13 -18.04
CA GLU A 37 -5.14 22.81 -18.08
C GLU A 37 -4.12 22.61 -16.94
N LYS A 38 -3.21 23.57 -16.73
CA LYS A 38 -2.27 23.56 -15.59
C LYS A 38 -3.00 23.51 -14.26
N ALA A 39 -4.02 24.35 -14.07
CA ALA A 39 -4.82 24.38 -12.85
C ALA A 39 -5.57 23.05 -12.62
N TYR A 40 -6.04 22.40 -13.68
CA TYR A 40 -6.65 21.08 -13.60
C TYR A 40 -5.66 20.02 -13.11
N TYR A 41 -4.47 19.96 -13.69
CA TYR A 41 -3.44 19.01 -13.27
C TYR A 41 -2.94 19.28 -11.84
N GLN A 42 -2.72 20.54 -11.46
CA GLN A 42 -2.34 20.91 -10.10
C GLN A 42 -3.38 20.45 -9.07
N LYS A 43 -4.67 20.71 -9.34
CA LYS A 43 -5.77 20.22 -8.46
C LYS A 43 -5.76 18.70 -8.34
N LYS A 44 -5.55 17.99 -9.46
CA LYS A 44 -5.47 16.52 -9.46
C LYS A 44 -4.30 16.02 -8.61
N GLU A 45 -3.14 16.66 -8.69
CA GLU A 45 -1.97 16.33 -7.86
C GLU A 45 -2.22 16.59 -6.37
N GLU A 46 -2.84 17.72 -6.03
CA GLU A 46 -3.24 18.03 -4.64
C GLU A 46 -4.22 17.00 -4.09
N GLU A 47 -5.18 16.55 -4.89
CA GLU A 47 -6.13 15.51 -4.51
C GLU A 47 -5.45 14.17 -4.26
N GLU A 48 -4.52 13.75 -5.12
CA GLU A 48 -3.74 12.52 -4.92
C GLU A 48 -2.87 12.62 -3.66
N TRP A 49 -2.20 13.75 -3.44
CA TRP A 49 -1.43 13.98 -2.22
C TRP A 49 -2.30 13.89 -0.96
N LYS A 50 -3.50 14.47 -1.02
CA LYS A 50 -4.46 14.39 0.08
C LYS A 50 -4.89 12.96 0.35
N LYS A 51 -5.06 12.12 -0.67
CA LYS A 51 -5.36 10.69 -0.49
C LYS A 51 -4.20 9.96 0.21
N VAL A 52 -2.97 10.18 -0.23
CA VAL A 52 -1.76 9.58 0.37
C VAL A 52 -1.64 9.98 1.84
N GLN A 53 -1.83 11.25 2.17
CA GLN A 53 -1.81 11.74 3.55
C GLN A 53 -2.92 11.14 4.42
N ASN A 54 -4.13 11.01 3.88
CA ASN A 54 -5.23 10.38 4.60
C ASN A 54 -4.94 8.90 4.90
N GLU A 55 -4.33 8.16 3.96
CA GLU A 55 -4.00 6.76 4.17
C GLU A 55 -2.84 6.59 5.17
N LEU A 56 -1.81 7.44 5.11
CA LEU A 56 -0.75 7.50 6.14
C LEU A 56 -1.34 7.69 7.54
N ASN A 57 -2.21 8.69 7.70
CA ASN A 57 -2.85 8.99 8.98
C ASN A 57 -3.70 7.82 9.48
N ARG A 58 -4.40 7.13 8.57
CA ARG A 58 -5.17 5.94 8.89
C ARG A 58 -4.28 4.78 9.33
N GLU A 59 -3.20 4.49 8.61
CA GLU A 59 -2.26 3.41 8.98
C GLU A 59 -1.63 3.67 10.36
N LEU A 60 -1.26 4.93 10.65
CA LEU A 60 -0.74 5.32 11.96
C LEU A 60 -1.79 5.15 13.06
N GLU A 61 -3.03 5.53 12.80
CA GLU A 61 -4.13 5.38 13.74
C GLU A 61 -4.48 3.91 14.03
N ILE A 62 -4.45 3.06 13.00
CA ILE A 62 -4.60 1.60 13.20
C ILE A 62 -3.52 1.08 14.13
N ILE A 63 -2.28 1.58 14.01
CA ILE A 63 -1.17 1.20 14.88
C ILE A 63 -1.38 1.73 16.31
N ASP A 64 -1.87 2.96 16.46
CA ASP A 64 -2.21 3.53 17.78
C ASP A 64 -3.31 2.75 18.50
N GLU A 65 -4.27 2.21 17.75
CA GLU A 65 -5.37 1.40 18.30
C GLU A 65 -4.96 -0.04 18.61
N LEU A 66 -3.76 -0.47 18.24
CA LEU A 66 -3.26 -1.81 18.57
C LEU A 66 -3.14 -1.94 20.09
N LYS A 67 -4.10 -2.64 20.69
CA LYS A 67 -4.02 -3.05 22.08
C LYS A 67 -3.01 -4.19 22.21
N PRO A 68 -2.15 -4.19 23.25
CA PRO A 68 -1.35 -5.36 23.58
C PRO A 68 -2.31 -6.52 23.84
N SER A 69 -2.30 -7.53 22.96
CA SER A 69 -3.08 -8.74 23.20
C SER A 69 -2.58 -9.42 24.49
N PRO A 70 -3.44 -10.08 25.28
CA PRO A 70 -3.04 -10.67 26.56
C PRO A 70 -1.97 -11.77 26.45
N LYS A 71 -1.64 -12.24 25.24
CA LYS A 71 -0.35 -12.80 24.79
C LYS A 71 -0.47 -13.06 23.28
N PRO A 72 0.43 -12.57 22.43
CA PRO A 72 0.42 -12.95 21.02
C PRO A 72 0.65 -14.47 20.91
N ILE A 73 0.03 -15.11 19.92
CA ILE A 73 0.10 -16.57 19.75
C ILE A 73 1.49 -16.92 19.21
N LYS A 74 2.22 -17.81 19.91
CA LYS A 74 3.54 -18.27 19.47
C LYS A 74 3.46 -18.88 18.07
N PRO A 75 4.30 -18.47 17.11
CA PRO A 75 4.31 -19.07 15.79
C PRO A 75 4.67 -20.56 15.89
N SER A 76 3.87 -21.39 15.23
CA SER A 76 4.09 -22.83 15.19
C SER A 76 5.03 -23.19 14.04
N LYS A 77 6.13 -23.87 14.35
CA LYS A 77 7.09 -24.38 13.34
C LYS A 77 6.39 -25.28 12.31
N PHE A 78 5.44 -26.09 12.75
CA PHE A 78 4.67 -26.98 11.88
C PHE A 78 3.80 -26.18 10.92
N LYS A 79 3.13 -25.12 11.38
CA LYS A 79 2.30 -24.27 10.49
C LYS A 79 3.13 -23.62 9.39
N HIS A 80 4.32 -23.10 9.71
CA HIS A 80 5.22 -22.58 8.68
C HIS A 80 5.63 -23.69 7.71
N MET A 81 5.94 -24.89 8.22
CA MET A 81 6.39 -26.03 7.41
C MET A 81 5.38 -26.39 6.31
N PHE A 82 4.06 -26.37 6.58
CA PHE A 82 3.03 -26.65 5.55
C PHE A 82 2.70 -25.45 4.66
N TYR A 83 2.91 -24.22 5.14
CA TYR A 83 2.56 -23.02 4.38
C TYR A 83 3.61 -22.67 3.32
N TYR A 84 4.87 -23.05 3.55
CA TYR A 84 6.02 -22.69 2.69
C TYR A 84 6.77 -23.88 2.09
N ASN A 85 6.51 -25.14 2.48
CA ASN A 85 6.71 -26.26 1.56
C ASN A 85 5.70 -26.10 0.43
N GLY A 86 5.99 -25.16 -0.46
CA GLY A 86 5.16 -24.87 -1.61
C GLY A 86 5.00 -26.13 -2.46
N ASN A 87 3.94 -26.13 -3.27
CA ASN A 87 3.67 -27.16 -4.25
C ASN A 87 4.93 -27.60 -5.00
N LEU A 88 5.94 -26.74 -5.21
CA LEU A 88 7.19 -27.06 -5.90
C LEU A 88 8.00 -28.22 -5.27
N SER A 89 8.22 -28.22 -3.95
CA SER A 89 8.98 -29.29 -3.28
C SER A 89 8.19 -30.60 -3.31
N LEU A 90 6.89 -30.53 -2.98
CA LEU A 90 5.98 -31.68 -3.02
C LEU A 90 5.79 -32.23 -4.44
N LEU A 91 5.72 -31.36 -5.46
CA LEU A 91 5.66 -31.72 -6.87
C LEU A 91 6.97 -32.36 -7.32
N SER A 92 8.12 -31.88 -6.86
CA SER A 92 9.42 -32.50 -7.15
C SER A 92 9.45 -33.95 -6.64
N TRP A 93 9.05 -34.19 -5.39
CA TRP A 93 8.96 -35.55 -4.86
C TRP A 93 7.88 -36.39 -5.56
N ALA A 94 6.72 -35.82 -5.87
CA ALA A 94 5.66 -36.51 -6.58
C ALA A 94 6.06 -36.91 -8.02
N LEU A 95 6.79 -36.04 -8.74
CA LEU A 95 7.32 -36.34 -10.07
C LEU A 95 8.38 -37.43 -10.00
N ILE A 96 9.30 -37.37 -9.03
CA ILE A 96 10.33 -38.41 -8.85
C ILE A 96 9.70 -39.75 -8.52
N VAL A 97 8.74 -39.80 -7.59
CA VAL A 97 8.00 -41.01 -7.24
C VAL A 97 7.21 -41.53 -8.45
N GLY A 98 6.53 -40.66 -9.20
CA GLY A 98 5.80 -41.04 -10.41
C GLY A 98 6.71 -41.63 -11.51
N ILE A 99 7.87 -41.02 -11.74
CA ILE A 99 8.88 -41.50 -12.70
C ILE A 99 9.43 -42.86 -12.26
N ILE A 100 9.76 -43.03 -10.97
CA ILE A 100 10.22 -44.32 -10.43
C ILE A 100 9.15 -45.40 -10.61
N LEU A 101 7.89 -45.12 -10.25
CA LEU A 101 6.78 -46.06 -10.41
C LEU A 101 6.54 -46.44 -11.87
N PHE A 102 6.66 -45.50 -12.81
CA PHE A 102 6.54 -45.77 -14.23
C PHE A 102 7.62 -46.74 -14.74
N PHE A 103 8.88 -46.52 -14.35
CA PHE A 103 9.98 -47.40 -14.77
C PHE A 103 9.96 -48.78 -14.09
N LEU A 104 9.39 -48.90 -12.89
CA LEU A 104 9.18 -50.18 -12.22
C LEU A 104 8.27 -51.14 -13.03
N CYS A 105 7.38 -50.61 -13.88
CA CYS A 105 6.54 -51.42 -14.76
C CYS A 105 7.29 -52.07 -15.94
N PHE A 106 8.49 -51.58 -16.29
CA PHE A 106 9.24 -52.01 -17.48
C PHE A 106 10.61 -52.64 -17.16
N VAL A 107 10.80 -53.11 -15.93
CA VAL A 107 12.07 -53.67 -15.39
C VAL A 107 12.58 -54.90 -16.14
N SER A 108 11.74 -55.56 -16.94
CA SER A 108 12.15 -56.76 -17.70
C SER A 108 13.20 -56.51 -18.78
N THR A 109 13.44 -55.25 -19.17
CA THR A 109 14.51 -54.92 -20.14
C THR A 109 15.73 -54.33 -19.44
N ALA A 110 16.92 -54.78 -19.87
CA ALA A 110 18.20 -54.31 -19.32
C ALA A 110 18.44 -52.80 -19.54
N ILE A 111 17.77 -52.18 -20.51
CA ILE A 111 17.91 -50.75 -20.81
C ILE A 111 17.18 -49.90 -19.76
N PHE A 112 15.95 -50.29 -19.39
CA PHE A 112 15.16 -49.55 -18.40
C PHE A 112 15.71 -49.68 -16.98
N SER A 113 16.37 -50.80 -16.64
CA SER A 113 17.01 -50.95 -15.33
C SER A 113 18.20 -50.01 -15.13
N VAL A 114 19.02 -49.81 -16.17
CA VAL A 114 20.15 -48.86 -16.14
C VAL A 114 19.64 -47.42 -16.07
N LEU A 115 18.60 -47.07 -16.83
CA LEU A 115 18.00 -45.73 -16.78
C LEU A 115 17.40 -45.41 -15.41
N LEU A 116 16.71 -46.38 -14.79
CA LEU A 116 16.17 -46.22 -13.43
C LEU A 116 17.28 -45.96 -12.41
N ALA A 117 18.39 -46.69 -12.49
CA ALA A 117 19.54 -46.50 -11.60
C ALA A 117 20.14 -45.08 -11.74
N VAL A 118 20.30 -44.58 -12.96
CA VAL A 118 20.80 -43.22 -13.22
C VAL A 118 19.86 -42.14 -12.67
N LEU A 119 18.55 -42.31 -12.84
CA LEU A 119 17.54 -41.38 -12.33
C LEU A 119 17.51 -41.33 -10.80
N ILE A 120 17.73 -42.45 -10.12
CA ILE A 120 17.84 -42.50 -8.66
C ILE A 120 19.11 -41.78 -8.20
N VAL A 121 20.24 -42.07 -8.84
CA VAL A 121 21.55 -41.50 -8.47
C VAL A 121 21.60 -39.99 -8.67
N ILE A 122 20.94 -39.44 -9.69
CA ILE A 122 20.94 -38.00 -9.96
C ILE A 122 19.73 -37.31 -9.33
N GLY A 123 18.55 -37.93 -9.41
CA GLY A 123 17.29 -37.34 -8.97
C GLY A 123 17.19 -37.18 -7.46
N ILE A 124 17.66 -38.15 -6.67
CA ILE A 124 17.60 -38.06 -5.20
C ILE A 124 18.48 -36.91 -4.67
N PRO A 125 19.75 -36.75 -5.09
CA PRO A 125 20.57 -35.61 -4.67
C PRO A 125 19.98 -34.26 -5.09
N VAL A 126 19.42 -34.15 -6.30
CA VAL A 126 18.80 -32.91 -6.77
C VAL A 126 17.56 -32.58 -5.94
N ALA A 127 16.71 -33.56 -5.65
CA ALA A 127 15.55 -33.37 -4.77
C ALA A 127 15.96 -32.99 -3.34
N ALA A 128 16.96 -33.68 -2.79
CA ALA A 128 17.50 -33.38 -1.48
C ALA A 128 18.05 -31.94 -1.42
N PHE A 129 18.76 -31.50 -2.47
CA PHE A 129 19.27 -30.14 -2.57
C PHE A 129 18.14 -29.10 -2.64
N ILE A 130 17.09 -29.35 -3.44
CA ILE A 130 15.91 -28.47 -3.50
C ILE A 130 15.23 -28.39 -2.12
N THR A 131 15.02 -29.53 -1.45
CA THR A 131 14.43 -29.52 -0.09
C THR A 131 15.28 -28.79 0.93
N TYR A 132 16.62 -28.83 0.78
CA TYR A 132 17.53 -28.11 1.65
C TYR A 132 17.41 -26.59 1.47
N LEU A 133 17.34 -26.12 0.22
CA LEU A 133 17.12 -24.69 -0.08
C LEU A 133 15.76 -24.22 0.44
N ASP A 134 14.70 -25.00 0.20
CA ASP A 134 13.35 -24.72 0.68
C ASP A 134 13.33 -24.63 2.21
N TYR A 135 14.00 -25.56 2.90
CA TYR A 135 14.14 -25.57 4.36
C TYR A 135 14.84 -24.31 4.89
N GLY A 136 15.84 -23.81 4.18
CA GLY A 136 16.56 -22.57 4.53
C GLY A 136 15.63 -21.34 4.50
N ILE A 137 14.86 -21.18 3.42
CA ILE A 137 13.88 -20.09 3.27
C ILE A 137 12.83 -20.15 4.38
N MET A 138 12.27 -21.35 4.56
CA MET A 138 11.35 -21.73 5.62
C MET A 138 11.83 -21.32 7.01
N TYR A 139 13.05 -21.72 7.36
CA TYR A 139 13.65 -21.45 8.66
C TYR A 139 13.83 -19.95 8.91
N ASN A 140 14.27 -19.20 7.89
CA ASN A 140 14.44 -17.76 7.98
C ASN A 140 13.11 -17.02 8.20
N CYS A 141 12.03 -17.45 7.52
CA CYS A 141 10.69 -16.89 7.75
C CYS A 141 10.18 -17.22 9.16
N TYR A 142 10.32 -18.46 9.61
CA TYR A 142 9.93 -18.85 10.96
C TYR A 142 10.71 -18.05 12.02
N LYS A 143 12.02 -17.87 11.82
CA LYS A 143 12.88 -17.11 12.72
C LYS A 143 12.43 -15.66 12.81
N ARG A 144 12.15 -14.99 11.69
CA ARG A 144 11.64 -13.61 11.67
C ARG A 144 10.33 -13.49 12.45
N ASP A 145 9.36 -14.36 12.18
CA ASP A 145 8.05 -14.29 12.84
C ASP A 145 8.16 -14.64 14.33
N TYR A 146 9.11 -15.50 14.70
CA TYR A 146 9.45 -15.79 16.09
C TYR A 146 10.09 -14.59 16.79
N ASP A 147 11.03 -13.90 16.14
CA ASP A 147 11.68 -12.71 16.69
C ASP A 147 10.67 -11.56 16.86
N ASP A 148 9.76 -11.34 15.90
CA ASP A 148 8.67 -10.37 16.00
C ASP A 148 7.69 -10.72 17.14
N TRP A 149 7.41 -12.01 17.34
CA TRP A 149 6.58 -12.48 18.46
C TRP A 149 7.27 -12.26 19.81
N MET A 150 8.57 -12.55 19.90
CA MET A 150 9.39 -12.30 21.09
C MET A 150 9.46 -10.81 21.44
N GLU A 151 9.65 -9.94 20.44
CA GLU A 151 9.70 -8.49 20.60
C GLU A 151 8.38 -7.94 21.16
N GLN A 152 7.24 -8.36 20.60
CA GLN A 152 5.90 -7.99 21.09
C GLN A 152 5.66 -8.39 22.55
N GLN A 153 6.24 -9.52 22.98
CA GLN A 153 6.07 -10.01 24.33
C GLN A 153 6.93 -9.26 25.35
N ASN A 154 8.14 -8.85 24.96
CA ASN A 154 9.11 -8.21 25.86
C ASN A 154 8.96 -6.68 25.91
N ASP A 155 8.73 -6.03 24.76
CA ASP A 155 8.65 -4.57 24.62
C ASP A 155 7.61 -4.17 23.57
N TRP A 156 6.36 -4.02 24.03
CA TRP A 156 5.26 -3.59 23.18
C TRP A 156 5.42 -2.15 22.68
N ASP A 157 5.91 -1.25 23.52
CA ASP A 157 6.07 0.17 23.17
C ASP A 157 7.14 0.34 22.09
N GLY A 158 8.27 -0.36 22.22
CA GLY A 158 9.30 -0.46 21.19
C GLY A 158 8.79 -1.04 19.89
N TYR A 159 8.01 -2.12 19.95
CA TYR A 159 7.37 -2.73 18.79
C TYR A 159 6.44 -1.75 18.04
N ILE A 160 5.58 -1.03 18.77
CA ILE A 160 4.69 -0.02 18.19
C ILE A 160 5.49 1.12 17.56
N LYS A 161 6.54 1.61 18.24
CA LYS A 161 7.43 2.65 17.72
C LYS A 161 8.10 2.23 16.40
N LYS A 162 8.62 1.00 16.33
CA LYS A 162 9.23 0.41 15.12
C LYS A 162 8.21 0.31 13.98
N LYS A 163 6.99 -0.17 14.26
CA LYS A 163 5.91 -0.20 13.26
C LYS A 163 5.54 1.18 12.72
N LYS A 164 5.41 2.18 13.59
CA LYS A 164 5.16 3.57 13.16
C LYS A 164 6.28 4.11 12.28
N ALA A 165 7.54 3.86 12.65
CA ALA A 165 8.68 4.28 11.87
C ALA A 165 8.69 3.63 10.47
N ALA A 166 8.43 2.33 10.38
CA ALA A 166 8.37 1.61 9.10
C ALA A 166 7.25 2.12 8.19
N VAL A 167 6.07 2.43 8.75
CA VAL A 167 4.98 3.07 7.99
C VAL A 167 5.41 4.45 7.52
N GLN A 168 5.94 5.30 8.39
CA GLN A 168 6.40 6.63 8.01
C GLN A 168 7.46 6.60 6.90
N GLU A 169 8.41 5.66 6.98
CA GLU A 169 9.44 5.44 5.97
C GLU A 169 8.83 5.05 4.62
N LYS A 170 7.92 4.08 4.59
CA LYS A 170 7.17 3.69 3.39
C LYS A 170 6.48 4.89 2.71
N TYR A 171 5.87 5.79 3.48
CA TYR A 171 5.23 6.98 2.92
C TYR A 171 6.22 8.08 2.52
N LYS A 172 7.41 8.15 3.12
CA LYS A 172 8.50 9.01 2.64
C LYS A 172 9.02 8.53 1.29
N ASP A 173 9.16 7.22 1.09
CA ASP A 173 9.55 6.66 -0.21
C ASP A 173 8.50 6.93 -1.29
N VAL A 174 7.21 6.84 -0.92
CA VAL A 174 6.12 7.25 -1.83
C VAL A 174 6.23 8.75 -2.15
N ALA A 175 6.53 9.60 -1.17
CA ALA A 175 6.72 11.04 -1.37
C ALA A 175 7.87 11.34 -2.35
N SER A 176 9.02 10.69 -2.17
CA SER A 176 10.18 10.86 -3.05
C SER A 176 9.89 10.34 -4.45
N ASN A 177 9.19 9.21 -4.58
CA ASN A 177 8.79 8.66 -5.87
C ASN A 177 7.83 9.58 -6.62
N ILE A 178 6.91 10.25 -5.92
CA ILE A 178 6.03 11.27 -6.52
C ILE A 178 6.84 12.48 -6.99
N ALA A 179 7.83 12.93 -6.21
CA ALA A 179 8.68 14.04 -6.60
C ALA A 179 9.54 13.74 -7.85
N HIS A 180 9.98 12.48 -8.01
CA HIS A 180 10.82 12.06 -9.15
C HIS A 180 10.02 11.65 -10.39
N TYR A 181 8.93 10.90 -10.24
CA TYR A 181 8.19 10.27 -11.33
C TYR A 181 6.78 10.85 -11.53
N GLY A 182 6.38 11.82 -10.71
CA GLY A 182 5.02 12.38 -10.67
C GLY A 182 4.00 11.40 -10.09
N THR A 183 2.72 11.71 -10.26
CA THR A 183 1.60 10.94 -9.69
C THR A 183 1.38 9.56 -10.31
N LYS A 184 2.14 9.18 -11.35
CA LYS A 184 2.09 7.85 -11.97
C LYS A 184 2.63 6.74 -11.07
N ALA A 185 3.46 7.09 -10.07
CA ALA A 185 4.07 6.14 -9.14
C ALA A 185 3.25 5.91 -7.87
N VAL A 186 2.07 6.54 -7.73
CA VAL A 186 1.21 6.38 -6.55
C VAL A 186 0.64 4.96 -6.53
N PRO A 187 0.86 4.17 -5.48
CA PRO A 187 0.23 2.86 -5.36
C PRO A 187 -1.29 3.00 -5.38
N SER A 188 -1.98 2.14 -6.13
CA SER A 188 -3.44 2.07 -6.06
C SER A 188 -3.85 1.43 -4.73
N TYR A 189 -4.16 2.26 -3.72
CA TYR A 189 -4.70 1.75 -2.46
C TYR A 189 -6.17 1.39 -2.68
N PRO A 190 -6.57 0.11 -2.53
CA PRO A 190 -7.97 -0.25 -2.58
C PRO A 190 -8.68 0.53 -1.47
N SER A 191 -9.72 1.29 -1.83
CA SER A 191 -10.65 1.85 -0.87
C SER A 191 -11.20 0.71 -0.03
N ARG A 192 -10.63 0.47 1.16
CA ARG A 192 -11.24 -0.44 2.13
C ARG A 192 -12.55 0.22 2.54
N ASN A 193 -13.63 -0.30 1.97
CA ASN A 193 -14.99 0.01 2.37
C ASN A 193 -15.10 -0.26 3.86
N ASN A 194 -14.91 0.78 4.68
CA ASN A 194 -15.36 0.77 6.06
C ASN A 194 -16.84 0.45 5.96
N ASN A 195 -17.23 -0.74 6.43
CA ASN A 195 -18.61 -1.20 6.41
C ASN A 195 -19.51 -0.03 6.83
N LYS A 196 -20.37 0.37 5.89
CA LYS A 196 -21.04 1.68 5.75
C LYS A 196 -21.47 2.32 7.08
N LEU A 197 -20.56 3.05 7.73
CA LEU A 197 -20.90 4.00 8.79
C LEU A 197 -21.78 5.08 8.17
N LYS A 198 -23.04 5.16 8.62
CA LYS A 198 -23.99 6.18 8.16
C LYS A 198 -24.03 7.33 9.15
N CYS A 199 -24.08 8.55 8.64
CA CYS A 199 -24.29 9.71 9.49
C CYS A 199 -25.65 9.59 10.21
N PRO A 200 -25.70 9.78 11.54
CA PRO A 200 -26.96 9.67 12.30
C PRO A 200 -27.97 10.78 11.96
N ILE A 201 -27.53 11.88 11.32
CA ILE A 201 -28.41 12.99 10.93
C ILE A 201 -28.93 12.85 9.50
N CYS A 202 -28.04 12.60 8.53
CA CYS A 202 -28.43 12.62 7.11
C CYS A 202 -28.40 11.25 6.42
N GLY A 203 -27.97 10.20 7.12
CA GLY A 203 -27.86 8.86 6.55
C GLY A 203 -26.75 8.68 5.52
N SER A 204 -25.98 9.74 5.21
CA SER A 204 -24.87 9.69 4.26
C SER A 204 -23.79 8.71 4.71
N THR A 205 -23.19 8.01 3.74
CA THR A 205 -22.01 7.14 3.95
C THR A 205 -20.69 7.90 3.78
N ASN A 206 -20.76 9.19 3.43
CA ASN A 206 -19.61 10.07 3.28
C ASN A 206 -19.16 10.63 4.65
N VAL A 207 -18.57 9.74 5.45
CA VAL A 207 -18.14 10.01 6.83
C VAL A 207 -16.63 9.82 6.94
N ASN A 208 -15.94 10.80 7.51
CA ASN A 208 -14.52 10.71 7.83
C ASN A 208 -14.31 10.67 9.34
N LYS A 209 -13.37 9.85 9.80
CA LYS A 209 -12.91 9.89 11.20
C LYS A 209 -12.17 11.21 11.45
N ILE A 210 -12.50 11.90 12.54
CA ILE A 210 -11.79 13.09 12.99
C ILE A 210 -10.52 12.59 13.66
N SER A 211 -9.42 12.53 12.91
CA SER A 211 -8.13 12.20 13.48
C SER A 211 -7.71 13.30 14.46
N THR A 212 -7.38 12.91 15.68
CA THR A 212 -6.91 13.78 16.77
C THR A 212 -5.54 14.41 16.47
N LEU A 213 -4.93 14.09 15.32
CA LEU A 213 -3.58 14.47 14.90
C LEU A 213 -3.50 15.73 14.02
N ASN A 214 -4.57 16.51 13.89
CA ASN A 214 -4.42 17.93 13.53
C ASN A 214 -3.88 18.80 14.68
N ARG A 215 -3.46 18.21 15.81
CA ARG A 215 -2.84 18.93 16.94
C ARG A 215 -1.31 19.00 16.92
N THR A 216 -0.62 18.27 16.04
CA THR A 216 0.87 18.24 16.06
C THR A 216 1.52 18.87 14.84
N VAL A 217 0.75 19.36 13.86
CA VAL A 217 1.28 20.15 12.72
C VAL A 217 0.99 21.66 12.89
N SER A 218 0.53 22.10 14.06
CA SER A 218 0.34 23.52 14.36
C SER A 218 0.45 23.81 15.86
N VAL A 219 1.58 23.46 16.48
CA VAL A 219 1.88 23.89 17.86
C VAL A 219 2.17 25.42 17.94
N ALA A 220 2.11 26.15 16.81
CA ALA A 220 2.45 27.58 16.78
C ALA A 220 1.28 28.56 16.54
N THR A 221 0.04 28.17 16.15
CA THR A 221 -0.84 29.16 15.49
C THR A 221 -2.21 29.53 16.06
N VAL A 222 -2.88 28.81 16.97
CA VAL A 222 -4.14 29.39 17.53
C VAL A 222 -4.53 28.82 18.90
N GLY A 223 -4.59 29.71 19.89
CA GLY A 223 -5.25 29.47 21.15
C GLY A 223 -6.77 29.33 20.99
N LEU A 224 -7.37 28.66 21.99
CA LEU A 224 -8.79 28.66 22.36
C LEU A 224 -9.79 27.89 21.45
N ALA A 225 -10.52 26.98 22.11
CA ALA A 225 -11.83 26.43 21.79
C ALA A 225 -12.06 25.85 20.38
N SER A 226 -11.71 24.57 20.17
CA SER A 226 -12.21 23.80 19.02
C SER A 226 -13.35 22.87 19.44
N SER A 227 -14.50 22.99 18.79
CA SER A 227 -15.69 22.12 18.88
C SER A 227 -15.47 20.66 18.43
N LYS A 228 -14.20 20.22 18.39
CA LYS A 228 -13.71 18.92 17.92
C LYS A 228 -13.21 18.02 19.06
N ILE A 229 -13.18 18.52 20.30
CA ILE A 229 -12.74 17.74 21.46
C ILE A 229 -13.79 16.67 21.77
N GLY A 230 -13.40 15.39 21.75
CA GLY A 230 -14.22 14.25 22.14
C GLY A 230 -15.12 13.65 21.04
N LYS A 231 -15.03 14.12 19.79
CA LYS A 231 -15.83 13.62 18.66
C LYS A 231 -14.96 12.80 17.72
N GLN A 232 -15.45 11.63 17.30
CA GLN A 232 -14.66 10.65 16.55
C GLN A 232 -14.88 10.74 15.03
N TYR A 233 -16.01 11.26 14.55
CA TYR A 233 -16.40 11.28 13.15
C TYR A 233 -17.04 12.61 12.72
N GLU A 234 -16.86 12.97 11.45
CA GLU A 234 -17.50 14.11 10.78
C GLU A 234 -18.13 13.64 9.46
N CYS A 235 -19.41 13.97 9.25
CA CYS A 235 -20.06 13.79 7.97
C CYS A 235 -19.67 14.92 7.00
N LYS A 236 -19.26 14.57 5.78
CA LYS A 236 -18.87 15.58 4.78
C LYS A 236 -20.05 16.29 4.13
N ASP A 237 -21.22 15.68 4.12
CA ASP A 237 -22.41 16.23 3.49
C ASP A 237 -23.15 17.20 4.43
N CYS A 238 -23.47 16.77 5.66
CA CYS A 238 -24.20 17.62 6.62
C CYS A 238 -23.32 18.31 7.68
N LYS A 239 -21.99 18.09 7.67
CA LYS A 239 -21.03 18.65 8.64
C LYS A 239 -21.27 18.30 10.11
N HIS A 240 -22.19 17.37 10.39
CA HIS A 240 -22.42 16.88 11.74
C HIS A 240 -21.20 16.10 12.26
N LYS A 241 -20.86 16.29 13.53
CA LYS A 241 -19.73 15.65 14.20
C LYS A 241 -20.22 14.89 15.43
N TRP A 242 -19.83 13.63 15.57
CA TRP A 242 -20.19 12.73 16.68
C TRP A 242 -19.00 11.88 17.10
#